data_AF-A0A7Y4VV03-F1
#
_entry.id   AF-A0A7Y4VV03-F1
#
_cell.length_a   1.000
_cell.length_b   1.000
_cell.length_c   1.000
_cell.angle_alpha   90.00
_cell.angle_beta   90.00
_cell.angle_gamma   90.00
#
_symmetry.space_group_name_H-M   'P 1'
#
loop_
_entity.id
_entity.type
_entity.pdbx_description
1 polymer ?
#
loop_
_entity_poly.entity_id
_entity_poly.type
_entity_poly.pdbx_seq_one_letter_code
_entity_poly.pdbx_strand_id
1 'polypeptide(L)'
;MNALKFSEFYEGNFEDIGYELYFVKDTDNKPMYIGISLNSIWHRWFGEGASHMDTNASGNLFGTSVIGQVIERRFPDSWDWMIELWTKEDCLTELGKILEGRNTKRINIGIIEPFMIKEFMPIYNVMHGGGGHEDPLTTKRLDDAYKKIFE
;
A
#
# COMPACT_ATOMS: atom_id res chain seq x y z
N MET A 1 13.25 6.17 -0.09
CA MET A 1 12.07 5.97 -0.95
C MET A 1 12.51 5.84 -2.41
N ASN A 2 11.92 4.90 -3.16
CA ASN A 2 12.04 4.78 -4.62
C ASN A 2 10.66 4.92 -5.27
N ALA A 3 10.56 5.52 -6.45
CA ALA A 3 9.28 5.72 -7.14
C ALA A 3 9.38 5.25 -8.58
N LEU A 4 8.42 4.42 -8.99
CA LEU A 4 8.39 3.75 -10.30
C LEU A 4 7.01 3.93 -10.91
N LYS A 5 6.94 4.03 -12.24
CA LYS A 5 5.66 3.79 -12.93
C LYS A 5 5.25 2.33 -12.76
N PHE A 6 3.95 2.05 -12.86
CA PHE A 6 3.43 0.69 -12.77
C PHE A 6 4.05 -0.22 -13.84
N SER A 7 4.32 0.31 -15.04
CA SER A 7 5.02 -0.43 -16.10
C SER A 7 6.45 -0.82 -15.70
N GLU A 8 7.21 0.10 -15.12
CA GLU A 8 8.59 -0.13 -14.67
C GLU A 8 8.64 -1.10 -13.48
N PHE A 9 7.69 -0.95 -12.56
CA PHE A 9 7.53 -1.86 -11.43
C PHE A 9 7.15 -3.28 -11.89
N TYR A 10 6.27 -3.41 -12.88
CA TYR A 10 5.90 -4.69 -13.47
C TYR A 10 7.09 -5.41 -14.10
N GLU A 11 7.96 -4.69 -14.83
CA GLU A 11 9.17 -5.25 -15.42
C GLU A 11 10.14 -5.84 -14.38
N GLY A 12 10.09 -5.39 -13.12
CA GLY A 12 10.90 -5.94 -12.03
C GLY A 12 12.40 -5.61 -12.13
N ASN A 13 12.76 -4.63 -12.97
CA ASN A 13 14.15 -4.20 -13.18
C ASN A 13 14.67 -3.28 -12.06
N PHE A 14 14.42 -3.64 -10.79
CA PHE A 14 14.87 -2.89 -9.61
C PHE A 14 15.19 -3.83 -8.44
N GLU A 15 15.98 -3.35 -7.48
CA GLU A 15 16.27 -4.10 -6.26
C GLU A 15 15.15 -3.90 -5.22
N ASP A 16 14.37 -4.96 -4.98
CA ASP A 16 13.30 -5.00 -3.98
C ASP A 16 13.82 -5.44 -2.60
N ILE A 17 14.75 -4.66 -2.03
CA ILE A 17 15.41 -5.00 -0.76
C ILE A 17 15.17 -3.89 0.27
N GLY A 18 14.64 -4.28 1.43
CA GLY A 18 14.45 -3.38 2.58
C GLY A 18 13.21 -2.48 2.50
N TYR A 19 12.48 -2.52 1.38
CA TYR A 19 11.16 -1.90 1.27
C TYR A 19 10.12 -2.76 1.96
N GLU A 20 9.31 -2.15 2.81
CA GLU A 20 8.27 -2.85 3.57
C GLU A 20 6.87 -2.29 3.30
N LEU A 21 6.77 -1.10 2.69
CA LEU A 21 5.51 -0.45 2.33
C LEU A 21 5.55 0.00 0.87
N TYR A 22 4.43 -0.15 0.17
CA TYR A 22 4.19 0.41 -1.15
C TYR A 22 3.00 1.36 -1.14
N PHE A 23 3.13 2.46 -1.87
CA PHE A 23 2.14 3.50 -1.99
C PHE A 23 1.82 3.75 -3.47
N VAL A 24 0.61 3.38 -3.87
CA VAL A 24 0.07 3.57 -5.21
C VAL A 24 -0.60 4.93 -5.33
N LYS A 25 -0.23 5.69 -6.36
CA LYS A 25 -0.83 6.97 -6.73
C LYS A 25 -1.22 6.96 -8.20
N ASP A 26 -2.32 7.63 -8.55
CA ASP A 26 -2.66 7.83 -9.96
C ASP A 26 -1.78 8.91 -10.62
N THR A 27 -2.03 9.20 -11.89
CA THR A 27 -1.29 10.20 -12.68
C THR A 27 -1.39 11.63 -12.13
N ASP A 28 -2.41 11.92 -11.32
CA ASP A 28 -2.62 13.22 -10.67
C ASP A 28 -2.00 13.25 -9.25
N ASN A 29 -1.15 12.26 -8.91
CA ASN A 29 -0.59 12.03 -7.58
C ASN A 29 -1.64 11.78 -6.48
N LYS A 30 -2.86 11.36 -6.85
CA LYS A 30 -3.89 11.06 -5.86
C LYS A 30 -3.56 9.75 -5.14
N PRO A 31 -3.60 9.71 -3.79
CA PRO A 31 -3.42 8.48 -3.02
C PRO A 31 -4.47 7.42 -3.36
N MET A 32 -4.06 6.31 -3.97
CA MET A 32 -4.97 5.24 -4.35
C MET A 32 -4.95 4.11 -3.34
N TYR A 33 -3.77 3.60 -2.98
CA TYR A 33 -3.64 2.46 -2.09
C TYR A 33 -2.30 2.46 -1.36
N ILE A 34 -2.29 2.02 -0.11
CA ILE A 34 -1.10 1.73 0.68
C ILE A 34 -1.18 0.28 1.13
N GLY A 35 -0.08 -0.45 1.03
CA GLY A 35 0.01 -1.78 1.61
C GLY A 35 1.43 -2.12 2.02
N ILE A 36 1.58 -3.22 2.75
CA ILE A 36 2.87 -3.70 3.22
C ILE A 36 3.24 -5.08 2.66
N SER A 37 4.54 -5.37 2.65
CA SER A 37 5.09 -6.72 2.43
C SER A 37 6.37 -6.88 3.24
N LEU A 38 6.51 -8.00 3.97
CA LEU A 38 7.71 -8.28 4.79
C LEU A 38 8.81 -9.03 4.02
N ASN A 39 8.49 -9.53 2.82
CA ASN A 39 9.39 -10.41 2.07
C ASN A 39 9.84 -9.75 0.76
N SER A 40 8.87 -9.46 -0.11
CA SER A 40 9.09 -8.78 -1.39
C SER A 40 7.79 -8.09 -1.78
N ILE A 41 7.87 -6.81 -2.09
CA ILE A 41 6.74 -6.05 -2.62
C ILE A 41 6.43 -6.54 -4.04
N TRP A 42 7.43 -6.77 -4.88
CA TRP A 42 7.21 -7.27 -6.24
C TRP A 42 6.46 -8.62 -6.23
N HIS A 43 6.89 -9.57 -5.39
CA HIS A 43 6.20 -10.86 -5.26
C HIS A 43 4.80 -10.72 -4.64
N ARG A 44 4.57 -9.72 -3.78
CA ARG A 44 3.22 -9.40 -3.29
C ARG A 44 2.30 -8.94 -4.42
N TRP A 45 2.85 -8.33 -5.47
CA TRP A 45 2.09 -7.88 -6.62
C TRP A 45 1.91 -8.93 -7.70
N PHE A 46 2.96 -9.68 -8.04
CA PHE A 46 3.00 -10.56 -9.23
C PHE A 46 3.45 -12.00 -8.96
N GLY A 47 3.66 -12.36 -7.69
CA GLY A 47 4.05 -13.71 -7.30
C GLY A 47 2.91 -14.71 -7.29
N GLU A 48 3.20 -15.94 -6.87
CA GLU A 48 2.18 -16.98 -6.75
C GLU A 48 1.31 -16.80 -5.48
N GLY A 49 0.02 -17.14 -5.57
CA GLY A 49 -0.91 -17.15 -4.44
C GLY A 49 -1.73 -15.87 -4.30
N ALA A 50 -1.70 -15.24 -3.12
CA ALA A 50 -2.50 -14.05 -2.79
C ALA A 50 -1.87 -12.74 -3.30
N SER A 51 -1.43 -12.74 -4.56
CA SER A 51 -0.87 -11.57 -5.24
C SER A 51 -1.95 -10.51 -5.49
N HIS A 52 -1.56 -9.35 -6.04
CA HIS A 52 -2.54 -8.35 -6.49
C HIS A 52 -2.89 -8.49 -7.97
N MET A 53 -1.95 -8.99 -8.76
CA MET A 53 -2.08 -9.20 -10.19
C MET A 53 -1.59 -10.61 -10.54
N ASP A 54 -2.16 -11.18 -11.59
CA ASP A 54 -1.76 -12.46 -12.15
C ASP A 54 -1.93 -12.41 -13.68
N THR A 55 -1.38 -13.40 -14.39
CA THR A 55 -1.40 -13.47 -15.85
C THR A 55 -2.24 -14.66 -16.30
N ASN A 56 -3.23 -14.41 -17.15
CA ASN A 56 -4.07 -15.50 -17.66
C ASN A 56 -3.37 -16.30 -18.79
N ALA A 57 -4.01 -17.38 -19.26
CA ALA A 57 -3.46 -18.24 -20.31
C ALA A 57 -3.19 -17.52 -21.65
N SER A 58 -3.76 -16.33 -21.87
CA SER A 58 -3.53 -15.50 -23.04
C SER A 58 -2.40 -14.48 -22.85
N GLY A 59 -1.73 -14.46 -21.70
CA GLY A 59 -0.67 -13.50 -21.38
C GLY A 59 -1.17 -12.14 -20.90
N ASN A 60 -2.49 -11.99 -20.64
CA ASN A 60 -3.04 -10.73 -20.17
C ASN A 60 -3.01 -10.67 -18.64
N LEU A 61 -2.54 -9.52 -18.12
CA LEU A 61 -2.54 -9.23 -16.71
C LEU A 61 -3.97 -8.94 -16.21
N PHE A 62 -4.37 -9.53 -15.09
CA PHE A 62 -5.66 -9.32 -14.46
C PHE A 62 -5.52 -9.18 -12.94
N GLY A 63 -6.47 -8.50 -12.30
CA GLY A 63 -6.46 -8.22 -10.88
C GLY A 63 -7.07 -9.34 -10.04
N THR A 64 -6.33 -9.82 -9.04
CA THR A 64 -6.79 -10.84 -8.08
C THR A 64 -7.20 -10.22 -6.73
N SER A 65 -6.73 -9.00 -6.46
CA SER A 65 -7.20 -8.15 -5.35
C SER A 65 -8.00 -6.96 -5.86
N VAL A 66 -8.58 -6.17 -4.96
CA VAL A 66 -9.35 -4.99 -5.36
C VAL A 66 -8.48 -3.90 -5.97
N ILE A 67 -7.31 -3.60 -5.38
CA ILE A 67 -6.37 -2.66 -6.01
C ILE A 67 -5.91 -3.19 -7.38
N GLY A 68 -5.73 -4.51 -7.50
CA GLY A 68 -5.40 -5.12 -8.79
C GLY A 68 -6.52 -4.98 -9.82
N GLN A 69 -7.77 -5.23 -9.44
CA GLN A 69 -8.94 -5.07 -10.32
C GLN A 69 -9.15 -3.61 -10.71
N VAL A 70 -8.84 -2.67 -9.83
CA VAL A 70 -8.88 -1.24 -10.13
C VAL A 70 -7.84 -0.89 -11.19
N ILE A 71 -6.61 -1.37 -11.05
CA ILE A 71 -5.55 -1.16 -12.03
C ILE A 71 -5.92 -1.78 -13.36
N GLU A 72 -6.41 -3.02 -13.37
CA GLU A 72 -6.86 -3.72 -14.58
C GLU A 72 -7.93 -2.93 -15.35
N ARG A 73 -8.98 -2.46 -14.66
CA ARG A 73 -10.07 -1.67 -15.26
C ARG A 73 -9.62 -0.32 -15.81
N ARG A 74 -8.43 0.14 -15.43
CA ARG A 74 -7.86 1.43 -15.82
C ARG A 74 -6.78 1.28 -16.89
N PHE A 75 -6.54 0.09 -17.41
CA PHE A 75 -5.63 -0.04 -18.55
C PHE A 75 -6.18 0.69 -19.80
N PRO A 76 -5.31 1.37 -20.57
CA PRO A 76 -3.85 1.44 -20.41
C PRO A 76 -3.35 2.53 -19.44
N ASP A 77 -4.19 3.46 -19.00
CA ASP A 77 -3.80 4.64 -18.21
C ASP A 77 -3.09 4.27 -16.89
N SER A 78 -3.46 3.15 -16.27
CA SER A 78 -2.84 2.67 -15.04
C SER A 78 -1.38 2.22 -15.20
N TRP A 79 -0.87 2.08 -16.42
CA TRP A 79 0.57 1.86 -16.65
C TRP A 79 1.43 3.04 -16.20
N ASP A 80 0.89 4.26 -16.26
CA ASP A 80 1.56 5.49 -15.84
C ASP A 80 1.29 5.85 -14.37
N TRP A 81 0.58 5.01 -13.62
CA TRP A 81 0.40 5.21 -12.17
C TRP A 81 1.72 5.01 -11.44
N MET A 82 1.92 5.73 -10.35
CA MET A 82 3.14 5.65 -9.57
C MET A 82 2.99 4.62 -8.44
N ILE A 83 4.01 3.78 -8.28
CA ILE A 83 4.24 2.96 -7.10
C ILE A 83 5.50 3.48 -6.41
N GLU A 84 5.32 4.03 -5.22
CA GLU A 84 6.43 4.39 -4.35
C GLU A 84 6.71 3.23 -3.39
N LEU A 85 7.98 2.89 -3.25
CA LEU A 85 8.50 1.87 -2.36
C LEU A 85 9.22 2.55 -1.19
N TRP A 86 8.81 2.19 0.02
CA TRP A 86 9.20 2.86 1.25
C TRP A 86 9.83 1.87 2.21
N THR A 87 11.00 2.23 2.75
CA THR A 87 11.56 1.52 3.90
C THR A 87 10.83 1.95 5.16
N LYS A 88 11.01 1.22 6.25
CA LYS A 88 10.52 1.65 7.56
C LYS A 88 11.07 3.01 7.98
N GLU A 89 12.33 3.31 7.68
CA GLU A 89 12.96 4.60 7.99
C GLU A 89 12.31 5.75 7.21
N ASP A 90 11.97 5.53 5.94
CA ASP A 90 11.20 6.50 5.14
C ASP A 90 9.87 6.82 5.84
N CYS A 91 9.12 5.77 6.24
CA CYS A 91 7.83 5.93 6.89
C CYS A 91 7.92 6.63 8.25
N LEU A 92 8.93 6.28 9.07
CA LEU A 92 9.14 6.92 10.37
C LEU A 92 9.52 8.39 10.24
N THR A 93 10.27 8.74 9.19
CA THR A 93 10.63 10.12 8.88
C THR A 93 9.38 10.93 8.53
N GLU A 94 8.52 10.39 7.68
CA GLU A 94 7.26 11.01 7.26
C GLU A 94 6.30 11.20 8.44
N LEU A 95 6.15 10.18 9.29
CA LEU A 95 5.26 10.22 10.45
C LEU A 95 5.85 10.95 11.67
N GLY A 96 7.00 11.60 11.55
CA GLY A 96 7.81 12.05 12.69
C GLY A 96 7.06 12.85 13.77
N LYS A 97 6.14 13.73 13.38
CA LYS A 97 5.31 14.50 14.35
C LYS A 97 4.22 13.65 14.99
N ILE A 98 3.66 12.70 14.26
CA ILE A 98 2.56 11.83 14.72
C ILE A 98 3.08 10.81 15.75
N LEU A 99 4.35 10.40 15.58
CA LEU A 99 5.02 9.44 16.45
C LEU A 99 5.90 10.10 17.52
N GLU A 100 5.80 11.42 17.71
CA GLU A 100 6.59 12.15 18.70
C GLU A 100 6.40 11.56 20.11
N GLY A 101 7.50 11.39 20.84
CA GLY A 101 7.51 10.77 22.18
C GLY A 101 7.37 9.24 22.19
N ARG A 102 7.21 8.58 21.04
CA ARG A 102 7.12 7.11 20.96
C ARG A 102 8.50 6.46 20.75
N ASN A 103 8.68 5.26 21.28
CA ASN A 103 9.89 4.47 21.04
C ASN A 103 9.85 3.81 19.66
N THR A 104 10.38 4.50 18.66
CA THR A 104 10.41 4.07 17.24
C THR A 104 11.11 2.72 17.01
N LYS A 105 12.01 2.29 17.91
CA LYS A 105 12.66 0.97 17.81
C LYS A 105 11.69 -0.20 17.98
N ARG A 106 10.58 -0.01 18.68
CA ARG A 106 9.56 -1.05 18.91
C ARG A 106 8.43 -1.02 17.87
N ILE A 107 8.38 0.02 17.05
CA ILE A 107 7.36 0.17 16.02
C ILE A 107 7.79 -0.68 14.82
N ASN A 108 6.95 -1.61 14.36
CA ASN A 108 7.18 -2.37 13.13
C ASN A 108 6.29 -1.85 12.00
N ILE A 109 6.48 -2.33 10.77
CA ILE A 109 5.73 -1.82 9.63
C ILE A 109 4.21 -2.06 9.73
N GLY A 110 3.78 -3.15 10.39
CA GLY A 110 2.36 -3.42 10.64
C GLY A 110 1.70 -2.44 11.60
N ILE A 111 2.48 -1.77 12.45
CA ILE A 111 2.00 -0.63 13.25
C ILE A 111 2.00 0.65 12.42
N ILE A 112 3.01 0.86 11.56
CA ILE A 112 3.18 2.05 10.71
C ILE A 112 2.09 2.17 9.65
N GLU A 113 1.73 1.07 8.98
CA GLU A 113 0.75 1.06 7.89
C GLU A 113 -0.58 1.77 8.26
N PRO A 114 -1.22 1.46 9.40
CA PRO A 114 -2.35 2.23 9.94
C PRO A 114 -2.16 3.76 9.99
N PHE A 115 -0.98 4.23 10.40
CA PHE A 115 -0.69 5.68 10.46
C PHE A 115 -0.53 6.27 9.06
N MET A 116 0.15 5.56 8.16
CA MET A 116 0.31 5.99 6.77
C MET A 116 -1.06 6.07 6.06
N ILE A 117 -1.92 5.06 6.25
CA ILE A 117 -3.29 5.08 5.70
C ILE A 117 -4.08 6.27 6.25
N LYS A 118 -3.95 6.59 7.54
CA LYS A 118 -4.64 7.73 8.15
C LYS A 118 -4.13 9.07 7.61
N GLU A 119 -2.81 9.21 7.46
CA GLU A 119 -2.18 10.45 6.98
C GLU A 119 -2.54 10.73 5.51
N PHE A 120 -2.45 9.70 4.67
CA PHE A 120 -2.61 9.87 3.22
C PHE A 120 -4.02 9.60 2.71
N MET A 121 -4.90 9.00 3.53
CA MET A 121 -6.29 8.64 3.21
C MET A 121 -6.48 8.02 1.81
N PRO A 122 -5.74 6.95 1.47
CA PRO A 122 -5.85 6.33 0.14
C PRO A 122 -7.23 5.73 -0.08
N ILE A 123 -7.81 6.00 -1.26
CA ILE A 123 -9.21 5.69 -1.58
C ILE A 123 -9.54 4.21 -1.36
N TYR A 124 -8.67 3.30 -1.80
CA TYR A 124 -8.95 1.87 -1.83
C TYR A 124 -8.58 1.14 -0.53
N ASN A 125 -7.92 1.78 0.44
CA ASN A 125 -7.81 1.21 1.80
C ASN A 125 -9.09 1.45 2.61
N VAL A 126 -9.74 2.59 2.40
CA VAL A 126 -10.95 2.99 3.15
C VAL A 126 -12.19 2.21 2.68
N MET A 127 -12.25 1.82 1.41
CA MET A 127 -13.40 1.10 0.83
C MET A 127 -13.48 -0.40 1.18
N HIS A 128 -12.60 -0.92 2.06
CA HIS A 128 -12.59 -2.32 2.48
C HIS A 128 -13.21 -2.64 3.85
N GLY A 129 -13.92 -1.68 4.46
CA GLY A 129 -15.06 -2.00 5.33
C GLY A 129 -16.28 -2.25 4.44
N GLY A 130 -16.73 -3.50 4.32
CA GLY A 130 -17.69 -3.91 3.29
C GLY A 130 -18.94 -3.03 3.17
N GLY A 131 -19.27 -2.65 1.93
CA GLY A 131 -20.61 -2.24 1.50
C GLY A 131 -21.13 -0.91 2.04
N GLY A 132 -21.02 0.15 1.22
CA GLY A 132 -21.94 1.31 1.18
C GLY A 132 -22.06 2.15 2.45
N HIS A 133 -21.60 3.40 2.36
CA HIS A 133 -21.49 4.42 3.42
C HIS A 133 -20.14 4.47 4.12
N GLU A 134 -19.63 5.69 4.28
CA GLU A 134 -18.51 6.03 5.15
C GLU A 134 -18.67 5.31 6.48
N ASP A 135 -17.75 4.40 6.80
CA ASP A 135 -17.80 3.60 8.01
C ASP A 135 -16.93 4.23 9.12
N PRO A 136 -17.53 4.91 10.12
CA PRO A 136 -16.82 5.35 11.32
C PRO A 136 -16.19 4.20 12.14
N LEU A 137 -16.41 2.92 11.77
CA LEU A 137 -15.76 1.76 12.37
C LEU A 137 -14.33 1.50 11.87
N THR A 138 -13.88 2.05 10.74
CA THR A 138 -12.45 2.01 10.40
C THR A 138 -11.67 2.93 11.33
N THR A 139 -12.17 4.14 11.57
CA THR A 139 -11.66 5.05 12.59
C THR A 139 -11.72 4.40 13.96
N LYS A 140 -12.84 3.77 14.34
CA LYS A 140 -12.96 3.12 15.65
C LYS A 140 -12.08 1.87 15.82
N ARG A 141 -11.93 1.00 14.81
CA ARG A 141 -11.02 -0.17 14.88
C ARG A 141 -9.56 0.25 14.87
N LEU A 142 -9.21 1.28 14.11
CA LEU A 142 -7.89 1.90 14.16
C LEU A 142 -7.67 2.51 15.54
N ASP A 143 -8.61 3.33 16.04
CA ASP A 143 -8.54 3.93 17.37
C ASP A 143 -8.47 2.87 18.50
N ASP A 144 -9.21 1.77 18.38
CA ASP A 144 -9.19 0.65 19.34
C ASP A 144 -7.86 -0.14 19.27
N ALA A 145 -7.32 -0.36 18.07
CA ALA A 145 -5.98 -0.93 17.88
C ALA A 145 -4.91 0.00 18.47
N TYR A 146 -5.07 1.32 18.31
CA TYR A 146 -4.19 2.32 18.91
C TYR A 146 -4.25 2.30 20.44
N LYS A 147 -5.44 2.28 21.04
CA LYS A 147 -5.58 2.16 22.50
C LYS A 147 -4.91 0.90 23.01
N LYS A 148 -5.12 -0.24 22.34
CA LYS A 148 -4.55 -1.51 22.78
C LYS A 148 -3.02 -1.60 22.66
N ILE A 149 -2.41 -0.84 21.76
CA ILE A 149 -0.96 -0.84 21.54
C ILE A 149 -0.26 0.23 22.41
N PHE A 150 -0.96 1.30 22.79
CA PHE A 150 -0.34 2.51 23.33
C PHE A 150 -0.96 3.08 24.61
N GLU A 151 -2.10 2.58 25.08
CA GLU A 151 -2.67 2.82 26.43
C GLU A 151 -2.61 1.55 27.27
#